data_AF-A0A0N5AJ93-F1
#
_entry.id   AF-A0A0N5AJ93-F1
#
_cell.length_a   1.000
_cell.length_b   1.000
_cell.length_c   1.000
_cell.angle_alpha   90.00
_cell.angle_beta   90.00
_cell.angle_gamma   90.00
#
_symmetry.space_group_name_H-M   'P 1'
#
loop_
_entity.id
_entity.type
_entity.pdbx_description
1 polymer ?
#
loop_
_entity_poly.entity_id
_entity_poly.type
_entity_poly.pdbx_seq_one_letter_code
_entity_poly.pdbx_strand_id
1 'polypeptide(L)'
;MLNSFFSQSDSSTSSRYISKSSLQLTVAQSVLVRKTWAHARNQGSMEPAMSIFRNSFFKSPDIRALMMAGSKNTGYERLKRHAILFTNVMDKLIAGRVEEIDSVIEELKNAGKEHACITREQYACPFRTSLLDQFAAAMIERTLEWGEKKDRTEVTQTAWTKIVLFIMEQMKAGFHEAIREERRARQKEMKSFNVWKTGRYSVSENSESQSNNFKRDVITRSKTVDDL
;
A
#
# COMPACT_ATOMS: atom_id res chain seq x y z
N MET A 1 -23.17 -0.58 21.40
CA MET A 1 -23.99 -1.77 21.10
C MET A 1 -23.96 -2.04 19.59
N LEU A 2 -22.91 -2.71 19.11
CA LEU A 2 -22.78 -3.16 17.72
C LEU A 2 -22.21 -4.57 17.75
N ASN A 3 -23.06 -5.55 18.03
CA ASN A 3 -22.77 -6.97 17.94
C ASN A 3 -24.10 -7.71 17.83
N SER A 4 -24.55 -7.98 16.60
CA SER A 4 -25.28 -9.19 16.22
C SER A 4 -25.88 -8.98 14.83
N PHE A 5 -25.24 -9.50 13.78
CA PHE A 5 -25.94 -9.88 12.56
C PHE A 5 -25.04 -10.81 11.75
N PHE A 6 -24.82 -12.02 12.27
CA PHE A 6 -24.41 -13.15 11.43
C PHE A 6 -24.89 -14.44 12.11
N SER A 7 -26.02 -14.94 11.64
CA SER A 7 -26.27 -16.38 11.63
C SER A 7 -27.38 -16.68 10.62
N GLN A 8 -26.99 -17.29 9.50
CA GLN A 8 -27.70 -18.42 8.91
C GLN A 8 -26.82 -19.02 7.81
N SER A 9 -26.56 -20.31 7.98
CA SER A 9 -25.93 -21.22 7.02
C SER A 9 -27.00 -21.82 6.11
N ASP A 10 -26.72 -21.89 4.82
CA ASP A 10 -27.17 -23.02 3.99
C ASP A 10 -26.15 -23.32 2.90
N SER A 11 -25.78 -24.60 2.84
CA SER A 11 -24.80 -25.19 1.92
C SER A 11 -25.47 -25.61 0.62
N SER A 12 -24.99 -25.10 -0.51
CA SER A 12 -25.13 -25.76 -1.82
C SER A 12 -24.04 -25.26 -2.77
N THR A 13 -23.21 -26.20 -3.20
CA THR A 13 -22.10 -26.10 -4.14
C THR A 13 -22.50 -25.42 -5.46
N SER A 14 -21.93 -24.26 -5.73
CA SER A 14 -21.57 -23.83 -7.08
C SER A 14 -20.41 -22.86 -6.95
N SER A 15 -19.25 -23.28 -7.48
CA SER A 15 -18.02 -22.51 -7.61
C SER A 15 -18.25 -21.27 -8.47
N ARG A 16 -18.89 -20.26 -7.91
CA ARG A 16 -18.84 -18.88 -8.40
C ARG A 16 -17.65 -18.22 -7.72
N TYR A 17 -16.64 -17.88 -8.51
CA TYR A 17 -15.69 -16.84 -8.15
C TYR A 17 -16.50 -15.56 -7.83
N ILE A 18 -16.86 -15.39 -6.56
CA ILE A 18 -17.40 -14.13 -6.06
C ILE A 18 -16.25 -13.13 -6.23
N SER A 19 -16.35 -12.28 -7.24
CA SER A 19 -15.43 -11.18 -7.49
C SER A 19 -15.49 -10.24 -6.28
N LYS A 20 -14.65 -10.51 -5.29
CA LYS A 20 -14.44 -9.67 -4.10
C LYS A 20 -13.68 -8.42 -4.56
N SER A 21 -14.34 -7.44 -5.16
CA SER A 21 -13.92 -6.01 -5.26
C SER A 21 -14.78 -5.20 -6.26
N SER A 22 -16.11 -5.38 -6.30
CA SER A 22 -16.96 -4.51 -7.14
C SER A 22 -17.71 -3.52 -6.26
N LEU A 23 -17.53 -2.22 -6.52
CA LEU A 23 -18.31 -1.15 -5.91
C LEU A 23 -19.77 -1.27 -6.38
N GLN A 24 -20.69 -1.61 -5.47
CA GLN A 24 -22.11 -1.77 -5.79
C GLN A 24 -22.96 -0.63 -5.23
N LEU A 25 -23.41 0.24 -6.14
CA LEU A 25 -24.36 1.32 -5.88
C LEU A 25 -25.66 1.04 -6.61
N THR A 26 -26.80 1.35 -5.98
CA THR A 26 -28.08 1.35 -6.69
C THR A 26 -28.15 2.53 -7.67
N VAL A 27 -29.05 2.47 -8.65
CA VAL A 27 -29.24 3.58 -9.62
C VAL A 27 -29.51 4.90 -8.90
N ALA A 28 -30.36 4.88 -7.86
CA ALA A 28 -30.67 6.05 -7.04
C ALA A 28 -29.42 6.59 -6.31
N GLN A 29 -28.62 5.69 -5.71
CA GLN A 29 -27.36 6.06 -5.06
C GLN A 29 -26.40 6.73 -6.05
N SER A 30 -26.24 6.18 -7.24
CA SER A 30 -25.37 6.73 -8.28
C SER A 30 -25.80 8.13 -8.73
N VAL A 31 -27.11 8.37 -8.88
CA VAL A 31 -27.64 9.69 -9.23
C VAL A 31 -27.35 10.72 -8.13
N LEU A 32 -27.60 10.36 -6.86
CA LEU A 32 -27.37 11.24 -5.71
C LEU A 32 -25.88 11.55 -5.50
N VAL A 33 -25.01 10.56 -5.66
CA VAL A 33 -23.56 10.75 -5.60
C VAL A 33 -23.10 11.72 -6.69
N ARG A 34 -23.49 11.51 -7.96
CA ARG A 34 -23.13 12.42 -9.05
C ARG A 34 -23.58 13.86 -8.78
N LYS A 35 -24.81 14.03 -8.29
CA LYS A 35 -25.36 15.35 -7.96
C LYS A 35 -24.59 16.04 -6.83
N THR A 36 -24.36 15.34 -5.72
CA THR A 36 -23.67 15.91 -4.56
C THR A 36 -22.18 16.13 -4.81
N TRP A 37 -21.55 15.29 -5.63
CA TRP A 37 -20.18 15.49 -6.09
C TRP A 37 -20.05 16.75 -6.94
N ALA A 38 -20.91 16.93 -7.95
CA ALA A 38 -20.91 18.12 -8.79
C ALA A 38 -21.07 19.40 -7.95
N HIS A 39 -21.97 19.38 -6.95
CA HIS A 39 -22.10 20.48 -6.00
C HIS A 39 -20.81 20.75 -5.21
N ALA A 40 -20.14 19.70 -4.72
CA ALA A 40 -18.88 19.85 -3.99
C ALA A 40 -17.76 20.43 -4.88
N ARG A 41 -17.70 20.02 -6.15
CA ARG A 41 -16.72 20.49 -7.15
C ARG A 41 -16.87 21.97 -7.48
N ASN A 42 -18.06 22.56 -7.32
CA ASN A 42 -18.30 23.99 -7.56
C ASN A 42 -17.52 24.93 -6.62
N GLN A 43 -16.93 24.40 -5.53
CA GLN A 43 -16.13 25.19 -4.59
C GLN A 43 -14.74 25.56 -5.13
N GLY A 44 -14.27 24.89 -6.18
CA GLY A 44 -12.99 25.19 -6.83
C GLY A 44 -12.36 24.00 -7.52
N SER A 45 -11.37 24.25 -8.38
CA SER A 45 -10.75 23.24 -9.25
C SER A 45 -10.15 22.04 -8.50
N MET A 46 -9.71 22.23 -7.25
CA MET A 46 -9.16 21.17 -6.38
C MET A 46 -10.06 20.83 -5.17
N GLU A 47 -11.24 21.42 -5.09
CA GLU A 47 -12.23 21.07 -4.06
C GLU A 47 -13.19 20.00 -4.57
N PRO A 48 -13.64 19.05 -3.76
CA PRO A 48 -13.48 19.00 -2.30
C PRO A 48 -12.19 18.31 -1.80
N ALA A 49 -11.28 17.89 -2.69
CA ALA A 49 -10.10 17.15 -2.29
C ALA A 49 -9.22 17.91 -1.28
N MET A 50 -9.05 19.22 -1.46
CA MET A 50 -8.28 20.04 -0.52
C MET A 50 -8.88 20.15 0.86
N SER A 51 -10.17 20.38 0.98
CA SER A 51 -10.83 20.36 2.27
C SER A 51 -10.81 18.98 2.94
N ILE A 52 -10.87 17.87 2.18
CA ILE A 52 -10.73 16.50 2.73
C ILE A 52 -9.34 16.30 3.35
N PHE A 53 -8.26 16.60 2.62
CA PHE A 53 -6.89 16.44 3.15
C PHE A 53 -6.64 17.35 4.35
N ARG A 54 -7.16 18.58 4.34
CA ARG A 54 -7.06 19.47 5.51
C ARG A 54 -7.83 18.91 6.70
N ASN A 55 -9.01 18.33 6.49
CA ASN A 55 -9.78 17.70 7.57
C ASN A 55 -9.02 16.51 8.19
N SER A 56 -8.34 15.71 7.36
CA SER A 56 -7.57 14.57 7.86
C SER A 56 -6.36 14.98 8.71
N PHE A 57 -5.80 16.17 8.50
CA PHE A 57 -4.75 16.73 9.35
C PHE A 57 -5.22 17.00 10.78
N PHE A 58 -6.49 17.36 10.97
CA PHE A 58 -7.07 17.54 12.30
C PHE A 58 -7.38 16.20 12.97
N LYS A 59 -7.76 15.19 12.19
CA LYS A 59 -7.96 13.82 12.71
C LYS A 59 -6.67 13.14 13.12
N SER A 60 -5.58 13.43 12.41
CA SER A 60 -4.30 12.78 12.60
C SER A 60 -3.13 13.72 12.34
N PRO A 61 -2.37 14.09 13.39
CA PRO A 61 -1.16 14.88 13.20
C PRO A 61 -0.11 14.13 12.37
N ASP A 62 -0.14 12.80 12.36
CA ASP A 62 0.78 11.97 11.56
C ASP A 62 0.53 12.13 10.05
N ILE A 63 -0.74 12.21 9.62
CA ILE A 63 -1.07 12.49 8.21
C ILE A 63 -0.50 13.86 7.81
N ARG A 64 -0.66 14.87 8.67
CA ARG A 64 -0.10 16.19 8.43
C ARG A 64 1.42 16.16 8.37
N ALA A 65 2.07 15.46 9.29
CA ALA A 65 3.53 15.35 9.36
C ALA A 65 4.10 14.73 8.09
N LEU A 66 3.49 13.66 7.58
CA LEU A 66 3.88 13.02 6.32
C LEU A 66 3.66 13.95 5.11
N MET A 67 2.46 14.53 5.00
CA MET A 67 2.09 15.34 3.85
C MET A 67 2.90 16.64 3.76
N MET A 68 3.16 17.27 4.91
CA MET A 68 3.80 18.57 4.99
C MET A 68 5.31 18.49 5.27
N ALA A 69 5.90 17.29 5.21
CA ALA A 69 7.32 17.10 5.46
C ALA A 69 8.21 17.88 4.47
N GLY A 70 9.33 18.38 4.98
CA GLY A 70 10.30 19.20 4.25
C GLY A 70 9.99 20.69 4.35
N SER A 71 10.42 21.46 3.36
CA SER A 71 10.11 22.90 3.32
C SER A 71 8.60 23.14 3.17
N LYS A 72 8.12 24.32 3.59
CA LYS A 72 6.72 24.72 3.45
C LYS A 72 6.22 24.58 2.00
N ASN A 73 7.05 24.96 1.02
CA ASN A 73 6.72 24.85 -0.39
C ASN A 73 6.62 23.39 -0.86
N THR A 74 7.59 22.55 -0.46
CA THR A 74 7.60 21.12 -0.79
C THR A 74 6.37 20.40 -0.26
N GLY A 75 5.98 20.64 0.99
CA GLY A 75 4.78 20.06 1.57
C GLY A 75 3.51 20.50 0.86
N TYR A 76 3.41 21.79 0.51
CA TYR A 76 2.25 22.32 -0.20
C TYR A 76 2.10 21.75 -1.62
N GLU A 77 3.19 21.64 -2.38
CA GLU A 77 3.15 21.03 -3.73
C GLU A 77 2.81 19.54 -3.68
N ARG A 78 3.27 18.82 -2.66
CA ARG A 78 2.87 17.42 -2.43
C ARG A 78 1.37 17.31 -2.17
N LEU A 79 0.84 18.17 -1.30
CA LEU A 79 -0.59 18.24 -1.00
C LEU A 79 -1.41 18.55 -2.27
N LYS A 80 -0.98 19.54 -3.05
CA LYS A 80 -1.62 19.91 -4.32
C LYS A 80 -1.66 18.75 -5.31
N ARG A 81 -0.54 18.03 -5.47
CA ARG A 81 -0.48 16.83 -6.32
C ARG A 81 -1.46 15.76 -5.86
N HIS A 82 -1.53 15.49 -4.56
CA HIS A 82 -2.49 14.53 -4.00
C HIS A 82 -3.94 14.97 -4.25
N ALA A 83 -4.24 16.27 -4.13
CA ALA A 83 -5.57 16.81 -4.43
C ALA A 83 -6.00 16.50 -5.85
N ILE A 84 -5.10 16.75 -6.81
CA ILE A 84 -5.35 16.59 -8.25
C ILE A 84 -5.55 15.11 -8.57
N LEU A 85 -4.63 14.25 -8.12
CA LEU A 85 -4.73 12.81 -8.34
C LEU A 85 -6.02 12.24 -7.74
N PHE A 86 -6.33 12.61 -6.50
CA PHE A 86 -7.55 12.18 -5.83
C PHE A 86 -8.80 12.65 -6.57
N THR A 87 -8.83 13.92 -7.01
CA THR A 87 -9.96 14.47 -7.79
C THR A 87 -10.18 13.69 -9.08
N ASN A 88 -9.10 13.39 -9.82
CA ASN A 88 -9.20 12.63 -11.07
C ASN A 88 -9.72 11.21 -10.84
N VAL A 89 -9.26 10.53 -9.78
CA VAL A 89 -9.75 9.21 -9.41
C VAL A 89 -11.25 9.25 -9.06
N MET A 90 -11.66 10.24 -8.27
CA MET A 90 -13.06 10.41 -7.90
C MET A 90 -13.95 10.73 -9.11
N ASP A 91 -13.50 11.60 -10.00
CA ASP A 91 -14.24 11.97 -11.22
C ASP A 91 -14.48 10.73 -12.11
N LYS A 92 -13.45 9.90 -12.34
CA LYS A 92 -13.57 8.64 -13.08
C LYS A 92 -14.51 7.65 -12.39
N LEU A 93 -14.34 7.46 -11.08
CA LEU A 93 -15.14 6.50 -10.30
C LEU A 93 -16.63 6.88 -10.29
N ILE A 94 -16.93 8.18 -10.20
CA ILE A 94 -18.29 8.71 -10.14
C ILE A 94 -18.96 8.75 -11.52
N ALA A 95 -18.18 8.91 -12.60
CA ALA A 95 -18.67 8.75 -13.97
C ALA A 95 -19.22 7.33 -14.20
N GLY A 96 -18.60 6.32 -13.58
CA GLY A 96 -19.15 4.97 -13.46
C GLY A 96 -19.08 4.12 -14.73
N ARG A 97 -18.16 4.45 -15.65
CA ARG A 97 -17.84 3.64 -16.82
C ARG A 97 -16.96 2.45 -16.41
N VAL A 98 -17.30 1.23 -16.85
CA VAL A 98 -16.70 -0.01 -16.34
C VAL A 98 -15.19 -0.05 -16.56
N GLU A 99 -14.74 0.29 -17.76
CA GLU A 99 -13.34 0.38 -18.16
C GLU A 99 -12.56 1.42 -17.34
N GLU A 100 -13.22 2.50 -16.91
CA GLU A 100 -12.61 3.50 -16.04
C GLU A 100 -12.50 3.02 -14.60
N ILE A 101 -13.45 2.19 -14.12
CA ILE A 101 -13.42 1.62 -12.77
C ILE A 101 -12.26 0.64 -12.62
N ASP A 102 -12.04 -0.25 -13.59
CA ASP A 102 -10.91 -1.18 -13.55
C ASP A 102 -9.57 -0.42 -13.55
N SER A 103 -9.45 0.61 -14.39
CA SER A 103 -8.29 1.51 -14.39
C SER A 103 -8.10 2.21 -13.05
N VAL A 104 -9.18 2.72 -12.45
CA VAL A 104 -9.16 3.35 -11.11
C VAL A 104 -8.71 2.36 -10.02
N ILE A 105 -9.15 1.11 -10.07
CA ILE A 105 -8.72 0.08 -9.11
C ILE A 105 -7.21 -0.09 -9.16
N GLU A 106 -6.63 -0.18 -10.36
CA GLU A 106 -5.19 -0.32 -10.52
C GLU A 106 -4.44 0.96 -10.13
N GLU A 107 -4.94 2.15 -10.47
CA GLU A 107 -4.40 3.43 -9.99
C GLU A 107 -4.36 3.49 -8.45
N LEU A 108 -5.43 3.06 -7.77
CA LEU A 108 -5.52 3.04 -6.31
C LEU A 108 -4.58 2.03 -5.67
N LYS A 109 -4.47 0.81 -6.22
CA LYS A 109 -3.50 -0.17 -5.75
C LYS A 109 -2.07 0.33 -5.93
N ASN A 110 -1.74 0.92 -7.08
CA ASN A 110 -0.42 1.49 -7.34
C ASN A 110 -0.10 2.63 -6.36
N ALA A 111 -1.05 3.53 -6.10
CA ALA A 111 -0.90 4.52 -5.04
C ALA A 111 -0.65 3.86 -3.68
N GLY A 112 -1.36 2.78 -3.33
CA GLY A 112 -1.10 1.99 -2.13
C GLY A 112 0.32 1.42 -2.05
N LYS A 113 0.84 0.89 -3.17
CA LYS A 113 2.22 0.39 -3.28
C LYS A 113 3.25 1.50 -3.05
N GLU A 114 3.05 2.67 -3.64
CA GLU A 114 3.92 3.83 -3.43
C GLU A 114 3.97 4.25 -1.95
N HIS A 115 2.84 4.21 -1.25
CA HIS A 115 2.79 4.52 0.18
C HIS A 115 3.49 3.46 1.05
N ALA A 116 3.61 2.21 0.58
CA ALA A 116 4.40 1.17 1.27
C ALA A 116 5.91 1.46 1.25
N CYS A 117 6.38 2.20 0.25
CA CYS A 117 7.78 2.61 0.13
C CYS A 117 8.15 3.79 1.04
N ILE A 118 7.19 4.41 1.73
CA ILE A 118 7.46 5.51 2.67
C ILE A 118 8.10 4.95 3.94
N THR A 119 9.40 5.19 4.08
CA THR A 119 10.17 4.78 5.25
C THR A 119 10.31 5.91 6.27
N ARG A 120 10.66 5.53 7.52
CA ARG A 120 10.87 6.48 8.62
C ARG A 120 12.03 7.44 8.33
N GLU A 121 13.02 7.00 7.56
CA GLU A 121 14.17 7.81 7.19
C GLU A 121 13.78 8.92 6.20
N GLN A 122 12.80 8.66 5.34
CA GLN A 122 12.33 9.64 4.35
C GLN A 122 11.38 10.67 4.97
N TYR A 123 10.53 10.22 5.89
CA TYR A 123 9.57 11.04 6.60
C TYR A 123 9.56 10.56 8.05
N ALA A 124 9.78 11.46 9.01
CA ALA A 124 10.03 11.14 10.43
C ALA A 124 9.02 10.19 11.12
N CYS A 125 7.91 9.85 10.46
CA CYS A 125 6.96 8.81 10.82
C CYS A 125 6.77 7.84 9.63
N PRO A 126 6.80 6.51 9.82
CA PRO A 126 6.50 5.56 8.75
C PRO A 126 5.01 5.56 8.39
N PHE A 127 4.68 5.27 7.13
CA PHE A 127 3.29 5.14 6.73
C PHE A 127 2.66 3.87 7.31
N ARG A 128 1.42 3.98 7.80
CA ARG A 128 0.62 2.86 8.32
C ARG A 128 -0.76 2.88 7.69
N THR A 129 -1.34 1.70 7.42
CA THR A 129 -2.69 1.59 6.83
C THR A 129 -3.79 2.17 7.72
N SER A 130 -3.57 2.33 9.03
CA SER A 130 -4.47 3.04 9.93
C SER A 130 -4.63 4.53 9.59
N LEU A 131 -3.65 5.13 8.90
CA LEU A 131 -3.77 6.51 8.42
C LEU A 131 -4.82 6.62 7.30
N LEU A 132 -5.02 5.55 6.51
CA LEU A 132 -6.10 5.48 5.51
C LEU A 132 -7.48 5.40 6.19
N ASP A 133 -7.59 4.76 7.37
CA ASP A 133 -8.83 4.73 8.14
C ASP A 133 -9.19 6.12 8.69
N GLN A 134 -8.19 6.84 9.19
CA GLN A 134 -8.36 8.22 9.66
C GLN A 134 -8.71 9.16 8.49
N PHE A 135 -8.10 8.94 7.32
CA PHE A 135 -8.44 9.67 6.11
C PHE A 135 -9.88 9.37 5.63
N ALA A 136 -10.32 8.12 5.65
CA ALA A 136 -11.70 7.74 5.35
C ALA A 136 -12.69 8.44 6.28
N ALA A 137 -12.43 8.43 7.59
CA ALA A 137 -13.28 9.13 8.55
C ALA A 137 -13.37 10.63 8.24
N ALA A 138 -12.24 11.27 7.90
CA ALA A 138 -12.22 12.68 7.51
C ALA A 138 -13.03 12.96 6.25
N MET A 139 -12.94 12.06 5.26
CA MET A 139 -13.69 12.18 4.01
C MET A 139 -15.20 12.00 4.21
N ILE A 140 -15.60 10.98 4.98
CA ILE A 140 -17.01 10.70 5.32
C ILE A 140 -17.66 11.88 6.03
N GLU A 141 -16.93 12.59 6.89
CA GLU A 141 -17.43 13.83 7.51
C GLU A 141 -17.64 14.94 6.49
N ARG A 142 -16.71 15.11 5.53
CA ARG A 142 -16.88 16.12 4.47
C ARG A 142 -18.09 15.81 3.59
N THR A 143 -18.40 14.53 3.34
CA THR A 143 -19.53 14.17 2.46
C THR A 143 -20.88 14.58 3.03
N LEU A 144 -21.01 14.74 4.36
CA LEU A 144 -22.23 15.22 5.01
C LEU A 144 -22.59 16.67 4.65
N GLU A 145 -21.62 17.45 4.18
CA GLU A 145 -21.81 18.85 3.80
C GLU A 145 -22.10 19.05 2.31
N TRP A 146 -22.03 17.98 1.50
CA TRP A 146 -22.18 18.07 0.05
C TRP A 146 -23.64 18.00 -0.39
N GLY A 147 -23.96 18.74 -1.45
CA GLY A 147 -25.33 18.86 -1.97
C GLY A 147 -26.21 19.83 -1.19
N GLU A 148 -27.40 20.06 -1.73
CA GLU A 148 -28.46 20.80 -1.05
C GLU A 148 -28.99 20.02 0.16
N LYS A 149 -29.63 20.71 1.12
CA LYS A 149 -30.19 20.08 2.33
C LYS A 149 -31.09 18.88 2.03
N LYS A 150 -31.86 18.92 0.93
CA LYS A 150 -32.76 17.83 0.50
C LYS A 150 -32.01 16.60 -0.03
N ASP A 151 -30.78 16.75 -0.50
CA ASP A 151 -29.98 15.66 -1.06
C ASP A 151 -29.13 14.95 0.01
N ARG A 152 -29.02 15.53 1.21
CA ARG A 152 -28.27 15.00 2.36
C ARG A 152 -29.10 13.96 3.13
N THR A 153 -29.35 12.84 2.46
CA THR A 153 -30.15 11.73 2.99
C THR A 153 -29.27 10.58 3.46
N GLU A 154 -29.84 9.66 4.24
CA GLU A 154 -29.17 8.40 4.62
C GLU A 154 -28.76 7.57 3.39
N VAL A 155 -29.56 7.61 2.32
CA VAL A 155 -29.26 6.91 1.06
C VAL A 155 -28.00 7.49 0.42
N THR A 156 -27.90 8.82 0.34
CA THR A 156 -26.72 9.51 -0.20
C THR A 156 -25.49 9.22 0.68
N GLN A 157 -25.63 9.29 2.01
CA GLN A 157 -24.52 9.07 2.92
C GLN A 157 -24.03 7.61 2.91
N THR A 158 -24.95 6.66 2.77
CA THR A 158 -24.61 5.24 2.60
C THR A 158 -23.82 5.02 1.31
N ALA A 159 -24.23 5.68 0.22
CA ALA A 159 -23.51 5.60 -1.06
C ALA A 159 -22.08 6.17 -0.94
N TRP A 160 -21.93 7.35 -0.33
CA TRP A 160 -20.62 7.93 -0.08
C TRP A 160 -19.74 7.02 0.79
N THR A 161 -20.29 6.46 1.86
CA THR A 161 -19.56 5.54 2.74
C THR A 161 -19.04 4.34 1.96
N LYS A 162 -19.86 3.72 1.09
CA LYS A 162 -19.43 2.62 0.23
C LYS A 162 -18.27 3.02 -0.69
N ILE A 163 -18.35 4.19 -1.33
CA ILE A 163 -17.29 4.71 -2.21
C ILE A 163 -15.98 4.92 -1.41
N VAL A 164 -16.05 5.58 -0.26
CA VAL A 164 -14.85 5.86 0.55
C VAL A 164 -14.19 4.56 1.01
N LEU A 165 -14.99 3.61 1.51
CA LEU A 165 -14.48 2.32 1.96
C LEU A 165 -13.86 1.53 0.81
N PHE A 166 -14.50 1.53 -0.36
CA PHE A 166 -13.95 0.91 -1.57
C PHE A 166 -12.58 1.48 -1.93
N ILE A 167 -12.44 2.82 -1.97
CA ILE A 167 -11.16 3.48 -2.29
C ILE A 167 -10.08 3.07 -1.30
N MET A 168 -10.38 3.15 0.00
CA MET A 168 -9.40 2.78 1.03
C MET A 168 -9.04 1.30 0.97
N GLU A 169 -9.98 0.43 0.66
CA GLU A 169 -9.75 -1.01 0.51
C GLU A 169 -8.78 -1.29 -0.64
N GLN A 170 -8.96 -0.65 -1.80
CA GLN A 170 -8.04 -0.82 -2.94
C GLN A 170 -6.63 -0.29 -2.62
N MET A 171 -6.52 0.87 -1.96
CA MET A 171 -5.22 1.38 -1.52
C MET A 171 -4.54 0.45 -0.51
N LYS A 172 -5.28 -0.07 0.47
CA LYS A 172 -4.74 -1.04 1.44
C LYS A 172 -4.34 -2.35 0.77
N ALA A 173 -5.09 -2.80 -0.24
CA ALA A 173 -4.76 -4.00 -0.99
C ALA A 173 -3.38 -3.87 -1.67
N GLY A 174 -3.16 -2.77 -2.38
CA GLY A 174 -1.86 -2.46 -3.01
C GLY A 174 -0.74 -2.28 -2.00
N PHE A 175 -0.98 -1.57 -0.89
CA PHE A 175 0.00 -1.43 0.19
C PHE A 175 0.46 -2.79 0.73
N HIS A 176 -0.49 -3.66 1.10
CA HIS A 176 -0.16 -4.98 1.64
C HIS A 176 0.48 -5.90 0.59
N GLU A 177 0.16 -5.74 -0.69
CA GLU A 177 0.82 -6.44 -1.79
C GLU A 177 2.31 -6.11 -1.85
N ALA A 178 2.66 -4.82 -1.89
CA ALA A 178 4.06 -4.37 -1.90
C ALA A 178 4.84 -4.90 -0.69
N ILE A 179 4.27 -4.81 0.53
CA ILE A 179 4.91 -5.35 1.75
C ILE A 179 5.13 -6.87 1.65
N ARG A 180 4.18 -7.61 1.08
CA ARG A 180 4.34 -9.07 0.88
C ARG A 180 5.42 -9.38 -0.15
N GLU A 181 5.48 -8.63 -1.24
CA GLU A 181 6.49 -8.80 -2.29
C GLU A 181 7.90 -8.53 -1.78
N GLU A 182 8.09 -7.44 -1.05
CA GLU A 182 9.37 -7.09 -0.43
C GLU A 182 9.85 -8.19 0.53
N ARG A 183 8.95 -8.70 1.39
CA ARG A 183 9.27 -9.81 2.30
C ARG A 183 9.70 -11.07 1.55
N ARG A 184 9.02 -11.40 0.45
CA ARG A 184 9.39 -12.56 -0.39
C ARG A 184 10.74 -12.36 -1.07
N ALA A 185 11.04 -11.15 -1.54
CA ALA A 185 12.32 -10.82 -2.16
C ALA A 185 13.48 -10.99 -1.16
N ARG A 186 13.35 -10.41 0.04
CA ARG A 186 14.35 -10.56 1.12
C ARG A 186 14.60 -12.02 1.51
N GLN A 187 13.54 -12.84 1.58
CA GLN A 187 13.67 -14.27 1.86
C GLN A 187 14.41 -15.03 0.75
N LYS A 188 14.20 -14.67 -0.53
CA LYS A 188 14.92 -15.27 -1.66
C LYS A 188 16.40 -14.89 -1.64
N GLU A 189 16.72 -13.64 -1.34
CA GLU A 189 18.11 -13.17 -1.21
C GLU A 189 18.85 -13.89 -0.08
N MET A 190 18.24 -14.01 1.11
CA MET A 190 18.82 -14.76 2.22
C MET A 190 19.06 -16.23 1.87
N LYS A 191 18.12 -16.88 1.18
CA LYS A 191 18.29 -18.28 0.73
C LYS A 191 19.42 -18.39 -0.29
N SER A 192 19.50 -17.47 -1.25
CA SER A 192 20.59 -17.43 -2.25
C SER A 192 21.96 -17.24 -1.60
N PHE A 193 22.06 -16.32 -0.63
CA PHE A 193 23.29 -16.09 0.13
C PHE A 193 23.72 -17.33 0.93
N ASN A 194 22.78 -18.02 1.58
CA ASN A 194 23.06 -19.23 2.33
C ASN A 194 23.51 -20.39 1.43
N VAL A 195 22.88 -20.58 0.26
CA VAL A 195 23.29 -21.59 -0.73
C VAL A 195 24.71 -21.32 -1.26
N TRP A 196 25.02 -20.06 -1.57
CA TRP A 196 26.38 -19.66 -1.98
C TRP A 196 27.42 -19.90 -0.89
N LYS A 197 27.06 -19.64 0.38
CA LYS A 197 27.94 -19.91 1.52
C LYS A 197 28.18 -21.41 1.70
N THR A 198 27.14 -22.24 1.69
CA THR A 198 27.29 -23.70 1.80
C THR A 198 28.04 -24.32 0.62
N GLY A 199 27.83 -23.80 -0.60
CA GLY A 199 28.55 -24.26 -1.79
C GLY A 199 30.06 -23.94 -1.77
N ARG A 200 30.47 -22.86 -1.09
CA ARG A 200 31.90 -22.56 -0.87
C ARG A 200 32.54 -23.42 0.23
N TYR A 201 31.80 -23.78 1.28
CA TYR A 201 32.33 -24.71 2.30
C TYR A 201 32.47 -26.15 1.77
N SER A 202 31.61 -26.61 0.84
CA SER A 202 31.74 -27.94 0.24
C SER A 202 32.86 -28.09 -0.79
N VAL A 203 33.46 -26.99 -1.27
CA VAL A 203 34.60 -27.02 -2.20
C VAL A 203 35.95 -27.00 -1.45
N SER A 204 35.96 -26.68 -0.16
CA SER A 204 37.19 -26.60 0.65
C SER A 204 37.56 -27.89 1.39
N GLU A 205 36.75 -28.96 1.31
CA GLU A 205 36.98 -30.22 2.04
C GLU A 205 37.46 -31.40 1.17
N ASN A 206 37.85 -31.18 -0.09
CA ASN A 206 38.23 -32.26 -1.01
C ASN A 206 39.68 -32.26 -1.51
N SER A 207 40.58 -31.54 -0.82
CA SER A 207 42.02 -31.53 -1.15
C SER A 207 42.87 -31.88 0.06
N GLU A 208 42.61 -33.04 0.67
CA GLU A 208 43.58 -33.68 1.57
C GLU A 208 43.21 -35.15 1.73
N SER A 209 43.72 -36.03 0.85
CA SER A 209 43.91 -37.46 1.10
C SER A 209 44.59 -38.19 -0.07
N GLN A 210 45.76 -38.77 0.21
CA GLN A 210 46.43 -39.92 -0.45
C GLN A 210 47.16 -39.64 -1.80
N SER A 211 48.35 -40.16 -2.12
CA SER A 211 49.25 -41.14 -1.49
C SER A 211 50.59 -41.17 -2.25
N ASN A 212 51.68 -41.31 -1.49
CA ASN A 212 53.02 -41.87 -1.78
C ASN A 212 53.34 -42.52 -3.15
N ASN A 213 54.50 -42.12 -3.71
CA ASN A 213 55.71 -42.93 -4.01
C ASN A 213 56.35 -42.53 -5.35
N PHE A 214 57.54 -41.89 -5.34
CA PHE A 214 58.71 -42.39 -6.08
C PHE A 214 60.01 -41.60 -5.81
N LYS A 215 61.07 -42.40 -5.61
CA LYS A 215 62.52 -42.17 -5.86
C LYS A 215 63.43 -41.46 -4.85
N ARG A 216 64.26 -42.35 -4.27
CA ARG A 216 65.65 -42.25 -3.78
C ARG A 216 66.52 -41.19 -4.46
N ASP A 217 67.34 -40.49 -3.67
CA ASP A 217 68.82 -40.64 -3.57
C ASP A 217 69.32 -39.64 -2.49
N VAL A 218 69.88 -40.08 -1.35
CA VAL A 218 71.30 -40.43 -1.06
C VAL A 218 72.19 -39.18 -0.82
N ILE A 219 72.78 -39.12 0.39
CA ILE A 219 74.03 -38.41 0.83
C ILE A 219 73.89 -36.87 1.03
N THR A 220 74.30 -36.17 2.11
CA THR A 220 75.10 -36.42 3.35
C THR A 220 74.95 -35.23 4.33
N ARG A 221 74.98 -35.52 5.65
CA ARG A 221 75.75 -34.89 6.76
C ARG A 221 76.14 -33.39 6.64
N SER A 222 75.75 -32.49 7.55
CA SER A 222 76.45 -32.11 8.82
C SER A 222 75.63 -31.00 9.53
N LYS A 223 75.33 -31.07 10.85
CA LYS A 223 75.94 -30.27 11.98
C LYS A 223 76.11 -28.77 11.64
N THR A 224 75.61 -27.75 12.36
CA THR A 224 75.67 -27.39 13.80
C THR A 224 75.00 -25.98 13.94
N VAL A 225 74.14 -25.71 14.94
CA VAL A 225 74.39 -24.89 16.16
C VAL A 225 73.82 -23.44 16.13
N ASP A 226 73.03 -23.17 17.16
CA ASP A 226 72.70 -21.96 17.95
C ASP A 226 71.93 -20.72 17.44
N ASP A 227 70.81 -20.49 18.16
CA ASP A 227 70.29 -19.27 18.80
C ASP A 227 71.01 -17.92 18.59
N LEU A 228 70.30 -16.95 18.02
CA LEU A 228 69.85 -15.66 18.62
C LEU A 228 69.29 -14.71 17.54
#